data_AF-A0A9D7ZBH3-F1
#
_entry.id   AF-A0A9D7ZBH3-F1
#
_cell.length_a   1.000
_cell.length_b   1.000
_cell.length_c   1.000
_cell.angle_alpha   90.00
_cell.angle_beta   90.00
_cell.angle_gamma   90.00
#
_symmetry.space_group_name_H-M   'P 1'
#
loop_
_entity.id
_entity.type
_entity.pdbx_description
1 polymer ?
#
loop_
_entity_poly.entity_id
_entity_poly.type
_entity_poly.pdbx_seq_one_letter_code
_entity_poly.pdbx_strand_id
1 'polypeptide(L)'
;MKYLRSRYFSSLKLLSEYSYPSSFHLFLKQFFRTHKKFGSKDRKAITDICYNYLRMGVTLRSYSLKEGLLLSLLTLDIDSHQDWLKLRDELALDIELNEHENGGDISSIIGDLKYYEEGFLMEAFNHYNHPKNQDFRPNNWAKDHADLEKGILGLPGAKEINFNQNLTNAIQVQDLSSQFLCSKIIIEEN
;
A
#
# COMPACT_ATOMS: atom_id res chain seq x y z
N MET A 1 -16.28 5.21 5.80
CA MET A 1 -16.41 3.79 5.38
C MET A 1 -17.28 2.92 6.33
N LYS A 2 -18.41 2.35 5.85
CA LYS A 2 -19.24 1.36 6.60
C LYS A 2 -18.57 -0.02 6.72
N TYR A 3 -18.94 -0.81 7.73
CA TYR A 3 -18.49 -2.20 7.94
C TYR A 3 -16.96 -2.36 8.10
N LEU A 4 -16.33 -1.42 8.80
CA LEU A 4 -14.86 -1.33 8.97
C LEU A 4 -14.22 -2.66 9.36
N ARG A 5 -14.71 -3.30 10.44
CA ARG A 5 -14.21 -4.58 10.95
C ARG A 5 -14.16 -5.69 9.87
N SER A 6 -15.27 -5.91 9.16
CA SER A 6 -15.36 -6.99 8.17
C SER A 6 -14.43 -6.75 6.98
N ARG A 7 -14.31 -5.48 6.56
CA ARG A 7 -13.43 -5.08 5.46
C ARG A 7 -11.96 -5.17 5.86
N TYR A 8 -11.62 -4.75 7.08
CA TYR A 8 -10.29 -4.93 7.65
C TYR A 8 -9.85 -6.39 7.61
N PHE A 9 -10.64 -7.32 8.16
CA PHE A 9 -10.25 -8.74 8.15
C PHE A 9 -10.15 -9.33 6.74
N SER A 10 -10.97 -8.85 5.80
CA SER A 10 -10.89 -9.25 4.40
C SER A 10 -9.62 -8.72 3.72
N SER A 11 -9.26 -7.46 3.99
CA SER A 11 -8.01 -6.84 3.53
C SER A 11 -6.78 -7.50 4.14
N LEU A 12 -6.82 -7.82 5.44
CA LEU A 12 -5.75 -8.52 6.15
C LEU A 12 -5.49 -9.89 5.53
N LYS A 13 -6.55 -10.67 5.30
CA LYS A 13 -6.44 -11.97 4.62
C LYS A 13 -5.85 -11.81 3.22
N LEU A 14 -6.38 -10.88 2.44
CA LEU A 14 -5.93 -10.61 1.07
C LEU A 14 -4.44 -10.25 1.04
N LEU A 15 -3.99 -9.34 1.91
CA LEU A 15 -2.58 -8.93 2.01
C LEU A 15 -1.69 -10.06 2.52
N SER A 16 -2.17 -10.92 3.44
CA SER A 16 -1.40 -12.07 3.94
C SER A 16 -1.20 -13.18 2.90
N GLU A 17 -2.11 -13.30 1.94
CA GLU A 17 -2.03 -14.26 0.83
C GLU A 17 -1.31 -13.68 -0.40
N TYR A 18 -1.12 -12.36 -0.43
CA TYR A 18 -0.43 -11.70 -1.51
C TYR A 18 1.07 -11.99 -1.42
N SER A 19 1.61 -12.56 -2.48
CA SER A 19 3.04 -12.68 -2.70
C SER A 19 3.45 -12.00 -3.99
N TYR A 20 4.52 -11.22 -3.87
CA TYR A 20 5.35 -10.85 -4.99
C TYR A 20 5.98 -12.13 -5.61
N PRO A 21 6.24 -12.22 -6.94
CA PRO A 21 6.29 -11.16 -7.94
C PRO A 21 4.97 -10.80 -8.61
N SER A 22 3.85 -11.46 -8.31
CA SER A 22 2.58 -11.13 -8.99
C SER A 22 2.20 -9.66 -8.78
N SER A 23 1.74 -8.97 -9.82
CA SER A 23 1.26 -7.60 -9.65
C SER A 23 0.02 -7.59 -8.76
N PHE A 24 -0.07 -6.63 -7.83
CA PHE A 24 -1.15 -6.59 -6.86
C PHE A 24 -2.53 -6.48 -7.52
N HIS A 25 -2.65 -5.74 -8.64
CA HIS A 25 -3.92 -5.60 -9.36
C HIS A 25 -4.39 -6.93 -9.99
N LEU A 26 -3.48 -7.75 -10.52
CA LEU A 26 -3.82 -9.09 -11.03
C LEU A 26 -4.21 -10.02 -9.89
N PHE A 27 -3.49 -9.95 -8.78
CA PHE A 27 -3.83 -10.69 -7.57
C PHE A 27 -5.22 -10.33 -7.05
N LEU A 28 -5.55 -9.03 -6.94
CA LEU A 28 -6.89 -8.56 -6.55
C LEU A 28 -7.98 -9.13 -7.46
N LYS A 29 -7.79 -9.07 -8.78
CA LYS A 29 -8.73 -9.63 -9.76
C LYS A 29 -8.94 -11.12 -9.53
N GLN A 30 -7.87 -11.87 -9.28
CA GLN A 30 -7.94 -13.30 -9.01
C GLN A 30 -8.64 -13.60 -7.68
N PHE A 31 -8.28 -12.89 -6.62
CA PHE A 31 -8.86 -13.05 -5.29
C PHE A 31 -10.38 -12.83 -5.31
N PHE A 32 -10.86 -11.73 -5.90
CA PHE A 32 -12.29 -11.45 -5.99
C PHE A 32 -13.04 -12.39 -6.94
N ARG A 33 -12.37 -12.94 -7.97
CA ARG A 33 -12.95 -13.98 -8.83
C ARG A 33 -13.20 -15.27 -8.05
N THR A 34 -12.26 -15.66 -7.19
CA THR A 34 -12.38 -16.85 -6.34
C THR A 34 -13.35 -16.63 -5.18
N HIS A 35 -13.49 -15.41 -4.69
CA HIS A 35 -14.35 -15.07 -3.54
C HIS A 35 -15.58 -14.25 -3.94
N LYS A 36 -16.56 -14.92 -4.56
CA LYS A 36 -17.76 -14.30 -5.13
C LYS A 36 -18.71 -13.63 -4.13
N LYS A 37 -18.45 -13.74 -2.82
CA LYS A 37 -19.25 -13.10 -1.75
C LYS A 37 -19.14 -11.58 -1.72
N PHE A 38 -18.10 -11.00 -2.31
CA PHE A 38 -17.85 -9.56 -2.25
C PHE A 38 -18.60 -8.79 -3.34
N GLY A 39 -19.52 -7.91 -2.94
CA GLY A 39 -20.20 -6.98 -3.83
C GLY A 39 -19.29 -5.84 -4.30
N SER A 40 -19.74 -5.04 -5.27
CA SER A 40 -18.92 -3.95 -5.84
C SER A 40 -18.43 -2.93 -4.80
N LYS A 41 -19.27 -2.59 -3.81
CA LYS A 41 -18.89 -1.68 -2.73
C LYS A 41 -17.81 -2.27 -1.82
N ASP A 42 -17.88 -3.56 -1.53
CA ASP A 42 -16.88 -4.24 -0.71
C ASP A 42 -15.56 -4.39 -1.46
N ARG A 43 -15.61 -4.78 -2.74
CA ARG A 43 -14.42 -4.84 -3.58
C ARG A 43 -13.69 -3.50 -3.61
N LYS A 44 -14.43 -2.40 -3.83
CA LYS A 44 -13.86 -1.04 -3.80
C LYS A 44 -13.23 -0.74 -2.43
N ALA A 45 -13.97 -0.89 -1.35
CA ALA A 45 -13.47 -0.51 -0.02
C ALA A 45 -12.29 -1.38 0.44
N ILE A 46 -12.33 -2.70 0.21
CA ILE A 46 -11.22 -3.63 0.52
C ILE A 46 -9.98 -3.26 -0.29
N THR A 47 -10.16 -2.95 -1.58
CA THR A 47 -9.07 -2.51 -2.47
C THR A 47 -8.47 -1.20 -1.97
N ASP A 48 -9.31 -0.22 -1.62
CA ASP A 48 -8.87 1.09 -1.10
C ASP A 48 -8.06 0.91 0.20
N ILE A 49 -8.51 0.06 1.14
CA ILE A 49 -7.75 -0.29 2.36
C ILE A 49 -6.39 -0.89 2.01
N CYS A 50 -6.35 -1.91 1.16
CA CYS A 50 -5.10 -2.61 0.85
C CYS A 50 -4.07 -1.69 0.18
N TYR A 51 -4.52 -0.90 -0.80
CA TYR A 51 -3.63 0.07 -1.44
C TYR A 51 -3.20 1.17 -0.49
N ASN A 52 -4.06 1.62 0.43
CA ASN A 52 -3.66 2.61 1.41
C ASN A 52 -2.55 2.10 2.34
N TYR A 53 -2.68 0.87 2.85
CA TYR A 53 -1.62 0.22 3.62
C TYR A 53 -0.33 0.09 2.82
N LEU A 54 -0.40 -0.46 1.59
CA LEU A 54 0.76 -0.60 0.72
C LEU A 54 1.39 0.76 0.42
N ARG A 55 0.60 1.84 0.37
CA ARG A 55 1.10 3.19 0.11
C ARG A 55 1.92 3.77 1.23
N MET A 56 1.51 3.54 2.47
CA MET A 56 2.29 4.05 3.61
C MET A 56 3.68 3.41 3.70
N GLY A 57 3.94 2.35 2.93
CA GLY A 57 5.27 2.00 2.45
C GLY A 57 6.29 1.82 3.57
N VAL A 58 7.34 2.65 3.57
CA VAL A 58 8.41 2.61 4.57
C VAL A 58 7.91 3.01 5.96
N THR A 59 6.94 3.91 6.04
CA THR A 59 6.44 4.43 7.33
C THR A 59 5.92 3.31 8.22
N LEU A 60 5.26 2.31 7.63
CA LEU A 60 4.67 1.19 8.39
C LEU A 60 5.57 -0.05 8.45
N ARG A 61 6.81 0.03 7.94
CA ARG A 61 7.73 -1.11 7.85
C ARG A 61 8.05 -1.76 9.19
N SER A 62 8.16 -0.96 10.24
CA SER A 62 8.49 -1.42 11.59
C SER A 62 7.32 -2.10 12.30
N TYR A 63 6.11 -2.02 11.73
CA TYR A 63 4.89 -2.57 12.31
C TYR A 63 4.58 -3.95 11.72
N SER A 64 3.91 -4.80 12.50
CA SER A 64 3.33 -6.01 11.93
C SER A 64 2.26 -5.68 10.89
N LEU A 65 1.95 -6.62 9.99
CA LEU A 65 0.89 -6.43 8.99
C LEU A 65 -0.44 -6.02 9.63
N LYS A 66 -0.78 -6.57 10.80
CA LYS A 66 -2.02 -6.21 11.52
C LYS A 66 -1.99 -4.77 12.02
N GLU A 67 -0.93 -4.41 12.74
CA GLU A 67 -0.76 -3.07 13.31
C GLU A 67 -0.71 -2.01 12.22
N GLY A 68 0.14 -2.20 11.21
CA GLY A 68 0.26 -1.27 10.11
C GLY A 68 -1.05 -1.14 9.32
N LEU A 69 -1.75 -2.23 9.07
CA LEU A 69 -3.05 -2.16 8.39
C LEU A 69 -4.07 -1.37 9.21
N LEU A 70 -4.13 -1.58 10.54
CA LEU A 70 -5.04 -0.86 11.42
C LEU A 70 -4.69 0.63 11.46
N LEU A 71 -3.41 0.97 11.66
CA LEU A 71 -2.90 2.34 11.62
C LEU A 71 -3.26 3.03 10.32
N SER A 72 -3.08 2.36 9.18
CA SER A 72 -3.41 2.92 7.87
C SER A 72 -4.88 3.32 7.74
N LEU A 73 -5.81 2.70 8.47
CA LEU A 73 -7.22 3.08 8.38
C LEU A 73 -7.49 4.51 8.86
N LEU A 74 -6.64 5.09 9.71
CA LEU A 74 -6.81 6.47 10.21
C LEU A 74 -6.57 7.52 9.13
N THR A 75 -5.86 7.18 8.05
CA THR A 75 -5.66 8.07 6.90
C THR A 75 -6.76 7.94 5.85
N LEU A 76 -7.75 7.07 6.08
CA LEU A 76 -8.92 6.91 5.23
C LEU A 76 -10.14 7.59 5.84
N ASP A 77 -11.08 7.97 4.98
CA ASP A 77 -12.40 8.43 5.41
C ASP A 77 -13.22 7.25 5.99
N ILE A 78 -13.04 7.00 7.30
CA ILE A 78 -13.79 6.03 8.09
C ILE A 78 -15.03 6.68 8.71
N ASP A 79 -16.15 5.95 8.78
CA ASP A 79 -17.42 6.57 9.23
C ASP A 79 -17.43 6.88 10.73
N SER A 80 -16.60 6.16 11.50
CA SER A 80 -16.62 6.18 12.96
C SER A 80 -15.26 5.83 13.53
N HIS A 81 -14.66 6.77 14.27
CA HIS A 81 -13.46 6.53 15.07
C HIS A 81 -13.70 5.49 16.16
N GLN A 82 -14.93 5.41 16.69
CA GLN A 82 -15.29 4.41 17.69
C GLN A 82 -15.21 2.98 17.12
N ASP A 83 -15.53 2.79 15.84
CA ASP A 83 -15.41 1.47 15.22
C ASP A 83 -13.94 1.07 15.02
N TRP A 84 -13.05 2.05 14.84
CA TRP A 84 -11.61 1.83 14.83
C TRP A 84 -11.09 1.43 16.20
N LEU A 85 -11.49 2.14 17.27
CA LEU A 85 -11.10 1.81 18.65
C LEU A 85 -11.56 0.40 19.05
N LYS A 86 -12.81 0.04 18.74
CA LYS A 86 -13.31 -1.34 18.97
C LYS A 86 -12.49 -2.38 18.23
N LEU A 87 -12.09 -2.09 16.99
CA LEU A 87 -11.26 -2.99 16.19
C LEU A 87 -9.85 -3.12 16.78
N ARG A 88 -9.24 -2.02 17.24
CA ARG A 88 -7.97 -2.04 17.97
C ARG A 88 -8.04 -2.97 19.18
N ASP A 89 -9.07 -2.78 20.02
CA ASP A 89 -9.25 -3.57 21.24
C ASP A 89 -9.47 -5.06 20.92
N GLU A 90 -10.26 -5.36 19.88
CA GLU A 90 -10.46 -6.74 19.41
C GLU A 90 -9.17 -7.39 18.91
N LEU A 91 -8.29 -6.61 18.28
CA LEU A 91 -6.99 -7.09 17.83
C LEU A 91 -5.97 -7.19 18.97
N ALA A 92 -6.33 -6.76 20.18
CA ALA A 92 -5.45 -6.65 21.34
C ALA A 92 -4.17 -5.87 21.05
N LEU A 93 -4.31 -4.76 20.31
CA LEU A 93 -3.20 -3.88 19.95
C LEU A 93 -3.11 -2.69 20.91
N ASP A 94 -1.92 -2.45 21.42
CA ASP A 94 -1.64 -1.34 22.33
C ASP A 94 -1.21 -0.10 21.54
N ILE A 95 -2.20 0.59 20.96
CA ILE A 95 -2.01 1.82 20.18
C ILE A 95 -2.80 2.95 20.84
N GLU A 96 -2.08 3.93 21.36
CA GLU A 96 -2.65 5.13 21.96
C GLU A 96 -2.81 6.22 20.90
N LEU A 97 -4.02 6.79 20.79
CA LEU A 97 -4.31 7.94 19.95
C LEU A 97 -4.49 9.17 20.82
N ASN A 98 -3.94 10.31 20.39
CA ASN A 98 -4.23 11.60 21.02
C ASN A 98 -5.64 12.06 20.61
N GLU A 99 -6.58 12.07 21.56
CA GLU A 99 -8.02 12.34 21.31
C GLU A 99 -8.35 13.79 20.89
N HIS A 100 -7.36 14.69 20.89
CA HIS A 100 -7.58 16.13 20.74
C HIS A 100 -7.80 16.63 19.31
N GLU A 101 -7.53 15.81 18.28
CA GLU A 101 -7.75 16.19 16.88
C GLU A 101 -8.85 15.35 16.24
N ASN A 102 -9.91 16.01 15.77
CA ASN A 102 -11.00 15.38 15.03
C ASN A 102 -10.44 14.83 13.70
N GLY A 103 -10.28 13.51 13.62
CA GLY A 103 -9.59 12.86 12.50
C GLY A 103 -8.19 12.49 12.94
N GLY A 104 -8.04 11.25 13.43
CA GLY A 104 -6.84 10.79 14.15
C GLY A 104 -5.53 11.22 13.49
N ASP A 105 -4.84 12.17 14.12
CA ASP A 105 -3.50 12.58 13.74
C ASP A 105 -2.52 11.45 14.07
N ILE A 106 -2.37 10.55 13.10
CA ILE A 106 -1.45 9.43 13.16
C ILE A 106 0.02 9.89 13.20
N SER A 107 0.32 11.15 12.86
CA SER A 107 1.70 11.65 12.85
C SER A 107 2.34 11.57 14.23
N SER A 108 1.55 11.69 15.30
CA SER A 108 2.02 11.47 16.68
C SER A 108 2.50 10.03 16.96
N ILE A 109 2.03 9.05 16.18
CA ILE A 109 2.40 7.64 16.31
C ILE A 109 3.52 7.28 15.33
N ILE A 110 3.35 7.62 14.05
CA ILE A 110 4.24 7.16 12.97
C ILE A 110 5.27 8.20 12.52
N GLY A 111 5.19 9.42 13.04
CA GLY A 111 5.97 10.57 12.57
C GLY A 111 5.53 11.05 11.18
N ASP A 112 6.45 11.68 10.47
CA ASP A 112 6.23 12.11 9.09
C ASP A 112 6.04 10.92 8.16
N LEU A 113 4.99 10.97 7.33
CA LEU A 113 4.75 9.99 6.28
C LEU A 113 5.90 9.99 5.26
N LYS A 114 6.57 8.84 5.16
CA LYS A 114 7.60 8.54 4.16
C LYS A 114 7.13 7.37 3.29
N TYR A 115 6.93 7.66 2.01
CA TYR A 115 6.49 6.68 1.01
C TYR A 115 7.67 5.82 0.54
N TYR A 116 8.84 6.44 0.41
CA TYR A 116 10.06 5.85 -0.14
C TYR A 116 11.25 6.06 0.80
N GLU A 117 12.22 5.14 0.72
CA GLU A 117 13.48 5.27 1.46
C GLU A 117 14.28 6.49 1.03
N GLU A 118 15.10 7.00 1.94
CA GLU A 118 16.04 8.07 1.60
C GLU A 118 17.03 7.60 0.53
N GLY A 119 17.28 8.45 -0.47
CA GLY A 119 18.14 8.12 -1.62
C GLY A 119 17.52 7.15 -2.64
N PHE A 120 16.28 6.70 -2.43
CA PHE A 120 15.58 5.82 -3.38
C PHE A 120 15.04 6.59 -4.59
N LEU A 121 14.65 7.85 -4.40
CA LEU A 121 14.17 8.74 -5.46
C LEU A 121 15.30 9.66 -5.93
N MET A 122 15.30 10.02 -7.23
CA MET A 122 16.13 11.15 -7.69
C MET A 122 15.66 12.45 -7.03
N GLU A 123 16.58 13.42 -6.94
CA GLU A 123 16.34 14.72 -6.30
C GLU A 123 15.06 15.41 -6.80
N ALA A 124 14.81 15.37 -8.12
CA ALA A 124 13.61 15.95 -8.73
C ALA A 124 12.28 15.34 -8.20
N PHE A 125 12.31 14.10 -7.69
CA PHE A 125 11.14 13.36 -7.18
C PHE A 125 11.09 13.28 -5.66
N ASN A 126 12.05 13.87 -4.92
CA ASN A 126 12.04 13.90 -3.45
C ASN A 126 10.73 14.45 -2.88
N HIS A 127 10.06 15.33 -3.62
CA HIS A 127 8.76 15.87 -3.23
C HIS A 127 7.68 14.80 -3.05
N TYR A 128 7.79 13.60 -3.65
CA TYR A 128 6.86 12.49 -3.40
C TYR A 128 6.87 12.01 -1.95
N ASN A 129 7.95 12.22 -1.21
CA ASN A 129 8.04 11.94 0.22
C ASN A 129 7.49 13.07 1.11
N HIS A 130 6.95 14.15 0.55
CA HIS A 130 6.35 15.22 1.36
C HIS A 130 4.99 14.76 1.93
N PRO A 131 4.70 14.99 3.23
CA PRO A 131 3.45 14.55 3.86
C PRO A 131 2.17 15.04 3.14
N LYS A 132 2.21 16.24 2.57
CA LYS A 132 1.11 16.82 1.77
C LYS A 132 0.73 16.01 0.53
N ASN A 133 1.58 15.10 0.08
CA ASN A 133 1.35 14.24 -1.07
C ASN A 133 0.72 12.89 -0.68
N GLN A 134 0.03 12.81 0.46
CA GLN A 134 -0.65 11.59 0.90
C GLN A 134 -1.68 11.03 -0.09
N ASP A 135 -2.35 11.93 -0.80
CA ASP A 135 -3.31 11.58 -1.83
C ASP A 135 -2.68 11.47 -3.22
N PHE A 136 -1.39 11.80 -3.35
CA PHE A 136 -0.68 11.66 -4.60
C PHE A 136 -0.63 10.19 -5.01
N ARG A 137 -0.93 9.96 -6.29
CA ARG A 137 -0.84 8.67 -6.95
C ARG A 137 0.12 8.90 -8.11
N PRO A 138 1.37 8.40 -8.04
CA PRO A 138 2.22 8.40 -9.22
C PRO A 138 1.46 7.71 -10.37
N ASN A 139 1.62 8.21 -11.60
CA ASN A 139 1.03 7.57 -12.78
C ASN A 139 1.46 6.10 -12.89
N ASN A 140 0.83 5.25 -13.71
CA ASN A 140 1.19 3.83 -13.77
C ASN A 140 2.67 3.61 -14.17
N TRP A 141 3.46 3.05 -13.27
CA TRP A 141 4.84 2.63 -13.55
C TRP A 141 4.90 1.12 -13.69
N ALA A 142 5.76 0.63 -14.56
CA ALA A 142 6.20 -0.75 -14.55
C ALA A 142 7.58 -0.84 -13.92
N LYS A 143 7.85 -1.98 -13.29
CA LYS A 143 9.22 -2.41 -13.02
C LYS A 143 9.57 -3.52 -13.99
N ASP A 144 10.61 -3.30 -14.78
CA ASP A 144 11.28 -4.30 -15.60
C ASP A 144 12.40 -4.93 -14.77
N HIS A 145 12.24 -6.18 -14.37
CA HIS A 145 13.21 -6.83 -13.46
C HIS A 145 14.50 -7.25 -14.17
N ALA A 146 14.50 -7.29 -15.50
CA ALA A 146 15.69 -7.56 -16.30
C ALA A 146 16.51 -6.29 -16.57
N ASP A 147 15.96 -5.11 -16.25
CA ASP A 147 16.56 -3.83 -16.54
C ASP A 147 17.19 -3.23 -15.28
N LEU A 148 18.51 -3.24 -15.23
CA LEU A 148 19.30 -2.71 -14.12
C LEU A 148 19.56 -1.20 -14.26
N GLU A 149 19.20 -0.60 -15.39
CA GLU A 149 19.38 0.83 -15.64
C GLU A 149 18.38 1.65 -14.84
N LYS A 150 18.87 2.76 -14.28
CA LYS A 150 18.05 3.70 -13.53
C LYS A 150 17.21 4.52 -14.52
N GLY A 151 15.89 4.30 -14.51
CA GLY A 151 14.95 5.09 -15.31
C GLY A 151 14.76 6.51 -14.77
N ILE A 152 13.77 7.23 -15.29
CA ILE A 152 13.49 8.65 -14.93
C ILE A 152 13.29 8.85 -13.42
N LEU A 153 12.83 7.82 -12.69
CA LEU A 153 12.67 7.90 -11.23
C LEU A 153 13.96 7.64 -10.43
N GLY A 154 15.04 7.25 -11.10
CA GLY A 154 16.26 6.75 -10.46
C GLY A 154 16.19 5.30 -10.00
N LEU A 155 15.07 4.62 -10.29
CA LEU A 155 14.81 3.25 -9.90
C LEU A 155 15.23 2.30 -11.03
N PRO A 156 16.09 1.30 -10.75
CA PRO A 156 16.41 0.24 -11.70
C PRO A 156 15.15 -0.41 -12.26
N GLY A 157 15.01 -0.34 -13.58
CA GLY A 157 13.90 -0.95 -14.31
C GLY A 157 12.57 -0.23 -14.19
N ALA A 158 12.48 0.92 -13.51
CA ALA A 158 11.24 1.68 -13.50
C ALA A 158 10.99 2.36 -14.85
N LYS A 159 9.87 2.01 -15.47
CA LYS A 159 9.42 2.52 -16.77
C LYS A 159 8.06 3.16 -16.62
N GLU A 160 7.90 4.36 -17.18
CA GLU A 160 6.58 4.95 -17.36
C GLU A 160 5.86 4.16 -18.45
N ILE A 161 4.65 3.67 -18.18
CA ILE A 161 3.93 2.86 -19.16
C ILE A 161 3.12 3.79 -20.06
N ASN A 162 3.48 3.82 -21.34
CA ASN A 162 2.66 4.50 -22.34
C ASN A 162 1.37 3.73 -22.61
N PHE A 163 0.30 4.45 -22.96
CA PHE A 163 -0.96 3.84 -23.40
C PHE A 163 -0.68 2.94 -24.62
N ASN A 164 -1.07 1.65 -24.56
CA ASN A 164 -0.83 0.60 -25.56
C ASN A 164 0.58 0.01 -25.68
N GLN A 165 1.43 0.13 -24.65
CA GLN A 165 2.72 -0.58 -24.65
C GLN A 165 2.55 -2.09 -24.45
N ASN A 166 3.21 -2.90 -25.29
CA ASN A 166 3.29 -4.34 -25.10
C ASN A 166 4.21 -4.66 -23.91
N LEU A 167 3.67 -5.31 -22.89
CA LEU A 167 4.43 -5.73 -21.71
C LEU A 167 5.11 -7.08 -21.98
N THR A 168 6.37 -7.21 -21.60
CA THR A 168 7.08 -8.50 -21.60
C THR A 168 6.84 -9.24 -20.28
N ASN A 169 7.18 -10.53 -20.22
CA ASN A 169 7.05 -11.33 -18.99
C ASN A 169 7.97 -10.83 -17.85
N ALA A 170 9.00 -10.04 -18.17
CA ALA A 170 9.90 -9.42 -17.20
C ALA A 170 9.36 -8.08 -16.65
N ILE A 171 8.36 -7.48 -17.32
CA ILE A 171 7.79 -6.18 -16.99
C ILE A 171 6.52 -6.36 -16.17
N GLN A 172 6.51 -5.78 -14.97
CA GLN A 172 5.38 -5.82 -14.07
C GLN A 172 4.85 -4.43 -13.77
N VAL A 173 3.59 -4.18 -14.15
CA VAL A 173 2.87 -2.96 -13.79
C VAL A 173 2.59 -2.96 -12.30
N GLN A 174 3.18 -2.02 -11.57
CA GLN A 174 3.03 -1.90 -10.12
C GLN A 174 2.77 -0.45 -9.72
N ASP A 175 1.97 -0.30 -8.67
CA ASP A 175 1.92 0.98 -7.95
C ASP A 175 3.26 1.12 -7.21
N LEU A 176 4.01 2.19 -7.47
CA LEU A 176 5.36 2.42 -6.92
C LEU A 176 5.43 2.28 -5.40
N SER A 177 4.32 2.59 -4.73
CA SER A 177 4.25 2.54 -3.29
C SER A 177 4.26 1.11 -2.73
N SER A 178 3.87 0.11 -3.52
CA SER A 178 3.91 -1.31 -3.13
C SER A 178 5.31 -1.94 -3.16
N GLN A 179 6.32 -1.17 -3.58
CA GLN A 179 7.69 -1.65 -3.80
C GLN A 179 8.48 -1.97 -2.52
N PHE A 180 7.99 -1.60 -1.33
CA PHE A 180 8.68 -2.01 -0.10
C PHE A 180 8.68 -3.54 0.10
N LEU A 181 7.68 -4.26 -0.42
CA LEU A 181 7.71 -5.73 -0.46
C LEU A 181 8.81 -6.29 -1.37
N CYS A 182 9.41 -5.46 -2.23
CA CYS A 182 10.35 -5.86 -3.27
C CYS A 182 11.83 -5.78 -2.85
N SER A 183 12.19 -5.18 -1.71
CA SER A 183 13.60 -5.03 -1.29
C SER A 183 14.19 -6.25 -0.56
N LYS A 184 13.42 -7.35 -0.43
CA LYS A 184 13.83 -8.56 0.31
C LYS A 184 13.97 -9.83 -0.53
N ILE A 185 13.98 -9.75 -1.87
CA ILE A 185 14.02 -10.96 -2.70
C ILE A 185 15.27 -10.94 -3.60
N ILE A 186 16.21 -11.81 -3.28
CA ILE A 186 17.26 -12.26 -4.19
C ILE A 186 16.56 -13.13 -5.22
N ILE A 187 16.53 -12.68 -6.48
CA ILE A 187 16.09 -13.52 -7.59
C ILE A 187 17.32 -14.33 -8.00
N GLU A 188 17.39 -15.60 -7.56
CA GLU A 188 18.34 -16.54 -8.15
C GLU A 188 17.78 -16.94 -9.52
N GLU A 189 18.52 -16.59 -10.57
CA GLU A 189 18.25 -17.03 -11.93
C GLU A 189 18.49 -18.54 -12.04
N ASN A 190 17.51 -19.27 -12.58
CA ASN A 190 17.72 -20.61 -13.15
C ASN A 190 17.58 -20.51 -14.67
#